data_AF-A0A2S4PJM1-F1
#
_entry.id   AF-A0A2S4PJM1-F1
#
_cell.length_a   1.000
_cell.length_b   1.000
_cell.length_c   1.000
_cell.angle_alpha   90.00
_cell.angle_beta   90.00
_cell.angle_gamma   90.00
#
_symmetry.space_group_name_H-M   'P 1'
#
loop_
_entity.id
_entity.type
_entity.pdbx_description
1 polymer ?
#
loop_
_entity_poly.entity_id
_entity_poly.type
_entity_poly.pdbx_seq_one_letter_code
_entity_poly.pdbx_strand_id
1 'polypeptide(L)'
;MPIVDFLISWILLSYVVSTHTVLGRRELEESVYDCGGEFFDDQMIHNELKIAFSDEGRKKLMPYSGPLYSSTLSYAVWPILPMGSPPRSTEFLRQKPNYQLVLDGNGIVIDMIVRLANDQFAKCWRVGRQRSEASIYSVEGSNGYECGYEFIPDSTITESARIARKYSVKNYIYPSQYRGNLYSDDDGYKIWPIYYKTLILSRRLFNQRTGSLYIVINVSGQLKDVVAMTFDRNHIRCRRARKASPAPDADEISQTLAKPIIPGYTCQEVFYDYDYLFGISEKAVTQANTNSRFPRYYNGAPFYKACYLVPLKNIIKSLGVHRVDKIFLALTMSFDIMDVAMQIGEHIVACDRDLIPLSSQHRNIFVYSSDDISPTRSPQLPRLRARKENIP
;
A
#
# COMPACT_ATOMS: atom_id res chain seq x y z
N MET A 1 51.29 -64.44 -13.76
CA MET A 1 50.28 -63.61 -13.06
C MET A 1 50.57 -62.16 -13.39
N PRO A 2 49.81 -61.53 -14.31
CA PRO A 2 49.61 -60.08 -14.20
C PRO A 2 48.25 -59.53 -14.72
N ILE A 3 47.28 -60.37 -15.10
CA ILE A 3 46.03 -59.89 -15.73
C ILE A 3 44.96 -59.51 -14.69
N VAL A 4 44.93 -60.20 -13.55
CA VAL A 4 43.91 -59.98 -12.50
C VAL A 4 44.14 -58.66 -11.77
N ASP A 5 45.40 -58.29 -11.50
CA ASP A 5 45.72 -57.06 -10.78
C ASP A 5 45.44 -55.80 -11.62
N PHE A 6 45.53 -55.89 -12.95
CA PHE A 6 45.21 -54.79 -13.86
C PHE A 6 43.70 -54.50 -13.88
N LEU A 7 42.86 -55.54 -13.84
CA LEU A 7 41.40 -55.39 -13.81
C LEU A 7 40.90 -54.81 -12.48
N ILE A 8 41.46 -55.24 -11.36
CA ILE A 8 41.09 -54.71 -10.04
C ILE A 8 41.50 -53.24 -9.91
N SER A 9 42.70 -52.89 -10.39
CA SER A 9 43.17 -51.49 -10.40
C SER A 9 42.27 -50.58 -11.26
N TRP A 10 41.81 -51.06 -12.42
CA TRP A 10 40.95 -50.26 -13.30
C TRP A 10 39.52 -50.10 -12.78
N ILE A 11 38.98 -51.10 -12.09
CA ILE A 11 37.67 -51.02 -11.42
C ILE A 11 37.75 -50.05 -10.23
N LEU A 12 38.82 -50.08 -9.45
CA LEU A 12 38.98 -49.13 -8.33
C LEU A 12 39.23 -47.70 -8.83
N LEU A 13 40.00 -47.51 -9.92
CA LEU A 13 40.22 -46.19 -10.51
C LEU A 13 38.92 -45.60 -11.09
N SER A 14 38.08 -46.41 -11.73
CA SER A 14 36.77 -45.95 -12.23
C SER A 14 35.79 -45.63 -11.10
N TYR A 15 35.86 -46.32 -9.95
CA TYR A 15 35.07 -45.99 -8.76
C TYR A 15 35.50 -44.66 -8.10
N VAL A 16 36.80 -44.37 -8.06
CA VAL A 16 37.32 -43.10 -7.51
C VAL A 16 37.03 -41.92 -8.44
N VAL A 17 37.08 -42.09 -9.76
CA VAL A 17 36.71 -41.03 -10.71
C VAL A 17 35.19 -40.81 -10.77
N SER A 18 34.39 -41.88 -10.58
CA SER A 18 32.92 -41.80 -10.58
C SER A 18 32.35 -41.17 -9.29
N THR A 19 33.06 -41.21 -8.17
CA THR A 19 32.59 -40.59 -6.91
C THR A 19 32.97 -39.10 -6.78
N HIS A 20 33.92 -38.61 -7.60
CA HIS A 20 34.30 -37.19 -7.62
C HIS A 20 33.65 -36.35 -8.73
N THR A 21 32.92 -36.97 -9.67
CA THR A 21 32.23 -36.26 -10.77
C THR A 21 30.73 -36.12 -10.58
N VAL A 22 30.17 -36.67 -9.50
CA VAL A 22 28.81 -36.36 -9.01
C VAL A 22 28.90 -35.49 -7.75
N LEU A 23 29.84 -34.54 -7.71
CA LEU A 23 29.54 -33.26 -7.10
C LEU A 23 28.48 -32.65 -8.01
N GLY A 24 27.21 -33.01 -7.73
CA GLY A 24 26.07 -32.48 -8.41
C GLY A 24 26.25 -30.98 -8.47
N ARG A 25 26.54 -30.50 -9.67
CA ARG A 25 26.39 -29.11 -10.06
C ARG A 25 24.90 -28.86 -9.92
N ARG A 26 24.44 -28.70 -8.67
CA ARG A 26 23.29 -27.90 -8.33
C ARG A 26 23.67 -26.58 -8.94
N GLU A 27 23.29 -26.37 -10.19
CA GLU A 27 23.12 -25.03 -10.73
C GLU A 27 22.37 -24.32 -9.61
N LEU A 28 23.09 -23.46 -8.88
CA LEU A 28 22.46 -22.64 -7.86
C LEU A 28 21.38 -21.92 -8.65
N GLU A 29 20.13 -22.32 -8.42
CA GLU A 29 19.01 -21.71 -9.11
C GLU A 29 19.03 -20.25 -8.70
N GLU A 30 19.51 -19.40 -9.60
CA GLU A 30 19.55 -17.97 -9.40
C GLU A 30 18.12 -17.52 -9.13
N SER A 31 17.89 -17.15 -7.88
CA SER A 31 16.63 -16.58 -7.46
C SER A 31 16.67 -15.09 -7.73
N VAL A 32 15.55 -14.54 -8.19
CA VAL A 32 15.46 -13.13 -8.55
C VAL A 32 14.31 -12.52 -7.75
N TYR A 33 14.53 -11.34 -7.19
CA TYR A 33 13.45 -10.54 -6.63
C TYR A 33 12.81 -9.71 -7.74
N ASP A 34 11.52 -9.91 -7.97
CA ASP A 34 10.66 -9.08 -8.83
C ASP A 34 9.95 -8.02 -7.97
N CYS A 35 10.30 -6.76 -8.21
CA CYS A 35 9.80 -5.59 -7.52
C CYS A 35 8.89 -4.71 -8.40
N GLY A 36 8.25 -5.28 -9.42
CA GLY A 36 7.28 -4.56 -10.24
C GLY A 36 7.95 -3.87 -11.42
N GLY A 37 8.64 -4.68 -12.23
CA GLY A 37 9.36 -4.24 -13.44
C GLY A 37 10.86 -4.11 -13.24
N GLU A 38 11.31 -4.09 -11.98
CA GLU A 38 12.72 -4.16 -11.62
C GLU A 38 13.06 -5.53 -11.02
N PHE A 39 14.19 -6.08 -11.45
CA PHE A 39 14.65 -7.40 -11.08
C PHE A 39 16.01 -7.31 -10.36
N PHE A 40 16.14 -8.03 -9.24
CA PHE A 40 17.36 -8.06 -8.45
C PHE A 40 17.79 -9.49 -8.23
N ASP A 41 18.88 -9.89 -8.89
CA ASP A 41 19.44 -11.22 -8.75
C ASP A 41 20.30 -11.35 -7.48
N ASP A 42 20.60 -12.61 -7.12
CA ASP A 42 21.41 -12.91 -5.94
C ASP A 42 22.82 -12.29 -6.00
N GLN A 43 23.40 -12.09 -7.19
CA GLN A 43 24.71 -11.49 -7.36
C GLN A 43 24.69 -9.98 -7.05
N MET A 44 23.66 -9.27 -7.51
CA MET A 44 23.42 -7.86 -7.19
C MET A 44 23.26 -7.68 -5.68
N ILE A 45 22.44 -8.54 -5.06
CA ILE A 45 22.24 -8.52 -3.61
C ILE A 45 23.57 -8.77 -2.89
N HIS A 46 24.31 -9.79 -3.29
CA HIS A 46 25.61 -10.11 -2.69
C HIS A 46 26.61 -8.96 -2.79
N ASN A 47 26.69 -8.30 -3.95
CA ASN A 47 27.55 -7.13 -4.16
C ASN A 47 27.14 -5.97 -3.24
N GLU A 48 25.85 -5.75 -3.09
CA GLU A 48 25.31 -4.70 -2.23
C GLU A 48 25.55 -4.98 -0.74
N LEU A 49 25.48 -6.24 -0.31
CA LEU A 49 25.81 -6.63 1.06
C LEU A 49 27.29 -6.39 1.39
N LYS A 50 28.22 -6.62 0.45
CA LYS A 50 29.64 -6.28 0.66
C LYS A 50 29.82 -4.79 0.97
N ILE A 51 29.07 -3.93 0.28
CA ILE A 51 29.10 -2.49 0.52
C ILE A 51 28.42 -2.17 1.85
N ALA A 52 27.24 -2.74 2.11
CA ALA A 52 26.47 -2.49 3.34
C ALA A 52 27.26 -2.87 4.61
N PHE A 53 28.07 -3.93 4.55
CA PHE A 53 28.86 -4.41 5.69
C PHE A 53 30.29 -3.88 5.76
N SER A 54 30.70 -2.99 4.84
CA SER A 54 31.95 -2.23 4.99
C SER A 54 31.88 -1.27 6.18
N ASP A 55 33.02 -0.76 6.63
CA ASP A 55 33.07 0.17 7.77
C ASP A 55 32.24 1.45 7.52
N GLU A 56 32.21 1.93 6.28
CA GLU A 56 31.36 3.06 5.87
C GLU A 56 29.90 2.66 5.68
N GLY A 57 29.64 1.44 5.18
CA GLY A 57 28.29 0.93 4.94
C GLY A 57 27.51 0.73 6.24
N ARG A 58 28.14 0.16 7.26
CA ARG A 58 27.50 -0.10 8.56
C ARG A 58 26.98 1.18 9.22
N LYS A 59 27.68 2.30 9.04
CA LYS A 59 27.26 3.63 9.53
C LYS A 59 26.03 4.19 8.82
N LYS A 60 25.64 3.60 7.69
CA LYS A 60 24.53 4.02 6.84
C LYS A 60 23.35 3.05 6.86
N LEU A 61 23.46 1.93 7.57
CA LEU A 61 22.31 1.05 7.84
C LEU A 61 21.29 1.82 8.67
N MET A 62 20.03 1.74 8.26
CA MET A 62 18.93 2.41 8.95
C MET A 62 18.08 1.37 9.68
N PRO A 63 17.59 1.63 10.89
CA PRO A 63 16.60 0.76 11.49
C PRO A 63 15.33 0.75 10.63
N TYR A 64 14.72 -0.42 10.45
CA TYR A 64 13.42 -0.49 9.80
C TYR A 64 12.35 0.12 10.71
N SER A 65 11.52 0.99 10.14
CA SER A 65 10.36 1.56 10.83
C SER A 65 9.15 1.47 9.91
N GLY A 66 8.34 0.44 10.10
CA GLY A 66 7.11 0.25 9.34
C GLY A 66 6.32 -0.98 9.77
N PRO A 67 5.12 -1.18 9.19
CA PRO A 67 4.19 -2.22 9.61
C PRO A 67 4.44 -3.60 8.96
N LEU A 68 5.40 -3.75 8.04
CA LEU A 68 5.66 -5.06 7.38
C LEU A 68 6.29 -6.09 8.31
N TYR A 69 6.98 -5.62 9.35
CA TYR A 69 7.71 -6.46 10.29
C TYR A 69 7.43 -5.99 11.72
N SER A 70 7.50 -6.92 12.67
CA SER A 70 7.34 -6.59 14.08
C SER A 70 8.45 -5.66 14.55
N SER A 71 8.09 -4.61 15.30
CA SER A 71 9.04 -3.70 15.95
C SER A 71 9.83 -4.38 17.08
N THR A 72 9.38 -5.55 17.55
CA THR A 72 10.09 -6.34 18.56
C THR A 72 11.39 -6.95 18.04
N LEU A 73 11.55 -7.03 16.72
CA LEU A 73 12.74 -7.57 16.08
C LEU A 73 13.57 -6.43 15.52
N SER A 74 14.87 -6.46 15.78
CA SER A 74 15.81 -5.43 15.34
C SER A 74 16.16 -5.62 13.86
N TYR A 75 15.27 -5.18 12.97
CA TYR A 75 15.51 -5.16 11.53
C TYR A 75 16.23 -3.89 11.09
N ALA A 76 17.13 -4.04 10.12
CA ALA A 76 17.79 -2.94 9.44
C ALA A 76 17.42 -2.93 7.95
N VAL A 77 17.53 -1.78 7.31
CA VAL A 77 17.34 -1.63 5.87
C VAL A 77 18.55 -1.02 5.19
N TRP A 78 18.79 -1.47 3.97
CA TRP A 78 19.82 -0.95 3.07
C TRP A 78 19.21 -0.56 1.73
N PRO A 79 19.40 0.68 1.26
CA PRO A 79 18.93 1.07 -0.07
C PRO A 79 19.68 0.31 -1.16
N ILE A 80 18.96 -0.12 -2.18
CA ILE A 80 19.52 -0.78 -3.38
C ILE A 80 19.00 -0.06 -4.63
N LEU A 81 19.84 -0.02 -5.66
CA LEU A 81 19.53 0.61 -6.94
C LEU A 81 19.30 -0.43 -8.02
N PRO A 82 18.31 -0.23 -8.91
CA PRO A 82 18.17 -1.05 -10.11
C PRO A 82 19.42 -1.04 -10.98
N MET A 83 19.61 -2.09 -11.77
CA MET A 83 20.72 -2.18 -12.71
C MET A 83 20.69 -1.01 -13.70
N GLY A 84 21.85 -0.44 -14.01
CA GLY A 84 21.97 0.72 -14.91
C GLY A 84 21.64 2.07 -14.26
N SER A 85 21.26 2.10 -12.99
CA SER A 85 21.15 3.35 -12.23
C SER A 85 22.49 4.08 -12.16
N PRO A 86 22.52 5.42 -12.16
CA PRO A 86 23.74 6.18 -11.96
C PRO A 86 24.46 5.79 -10.67
N PRO A 87 25.79 5.92 -10.59
CA PRO A 87 26.54 5.68 -9.36
C PRO A 87 25.98 6.47 -8.18
N ARG A 88 25.99 5.87 -6.98
CA ARG A 88 25.47 6.49 -5.77
C ARG A 88 26.17 7.82 -5.49
N SER A 89 25.44 8.93 -5.62
CA SER A 89 25.87 10.18 -5.01
C SER A 89 25.65 10.13 -3.49
N THR A 90 26.38 10.93 -2.73
CA THR A 90 26.13 11.09 -1.28
C THR A 90 24.73 11.64 -1.00
N GLU A 91 24.13 12.35 -1.95
CA GLU A 91 22.74 12.82 -1.87
C GLU A 91 21.71 11.70 -2.00
N PHE A 92 22.04 10.58 -2.67
CA PHE A 92 21.12 9.46 -2.85
C PHE A 92 20.64 8.89 -1.51
N LEU A 93 21.53 8.81 -0.52
CA LEU A 93 21.20 8.34 0.84
C LEU A 93 20.26 9.30 1.59
N ARG A 94 20.13 10.54 1.15
CA ARG A 94 19.17 11.51 1.70
C ARG A 94 17.80 11.41 1.03
N GLN A 95 17.72 10.78 -0.14
CA GLN A 95 16.45 10.54 -0.82
C GLN A 95 15.76 9.32 -0.21
N LYS A 96 14.42 9.32 -0.21
CA LYS A 96 13.63 8.16 0.22
C LYS A 96 13.76 7.08 -0.86
N PRO A 97 14.51 6.00 -0.62
CA PRO A 97 14.83 5.03 -1.67
C PRO A 97 13.58 4.22 -2.02
N ASN A 98 13.42 3.92 -3.32
CA ASN A 98 12.29 3.12 -3.81
C ASN A 98 12.45 1.63 -3.46
N TYR A 99 13.68 1.13 -3.42
CA TYR A 99 13.98 -0.28 -3.17
C TYR A 99 14.93 -0.42 -1.97
N GLN A 100 14.64 -1.37 -1.09
CA GLN A 100 15.44 -1.63 0.11
C GLN A 100 15.58 -3.12 0.37
N LEU A 101 16.77 -3.54 0.77
CA LEU A 101 16.99 -4.85 1.40
C LEU A 101 16.62 -4.76 2.87
N VAL A 102 15.97 -5.79 3.39
CA VAL A 102 15.64 -5.92 4.81
C VAL A 102 16.54 -6.99 5.43
N LEU A 103 17.29 -6.60 6.45
CA LEU A 103 18.28 -7.41 7.15
C LEU A 103 17.79 -7.70 8.57
N ASP A 104 17.96 -8.93 9.04
CA ASP A 104 17.78 -9.25 10.46
C ASP A 104 18.93 -8.74 11.33
N GLY A 105 18.86 -8.99 12.64
CA GLY A 105 19.89 -8.59 13.60
C GLY A 105 21.26 -9.24 13.37
N ASN A 106 21.33 -10.30 12.55
CA ASN A 106 22.58 -10.98 12.17
C ASN A 106 23.10 -10.51 10.81
N GLY A 107 22.40 -9.59 10.13
CA GLY A 107 22.75 -9.14 8.80
C GLY A 107 22.31 -10.08 7.68
N ILE A 108 21.41 -11.03 7.94
CA ILE A 108 20.86 -11.93 6.93
C ILE A 108 19.74 -11.21 6.18
N VAL A 109 19.75 -11.27 4.84
CA VAL A 109 18.66 -10.75 4.01
C VAL A 109 17.43 -11.62 4.21
N ILE A 110 16.38 -11.05 4.79
CA ILE A 110 15.10 -11.71 4.98
C ILE A 110 14.20 -11.49 3.76
N ASP A 111 14.19 -10.26 3.25
CA ASP A 111 13.28 -9.83 2.19
C ASP A 111 13.84 -8.60 1.45
N MET A 112 13.25 -8.33 0.30
CA MET A 112 13.42 -7.06 -0.41
C MET A 112 12.07 -6.35 -0.44
N ILE A 113 12.06 -5.03 -0.22
CA ILE A 113 10.85 -4.23 -0.19
C ILE A 113 10.91 -3.09 -1.21
N VAL A 114 9.77 -2.78 -1.81
CA VAL A 114 9.56 -1.67 -2.74
C VAL A 114 8.56 -0.68 -2.17
N ARG A 115 8.80 0.60 -2.45
CA ARG A 115 7.94 1.70 -2.05
C ARG A 115 6.72 1.81 -2.95
N LEU A 116 5.55 1.88 -2.32
CA LEU A 116 4.25 2.02 -2.97
C LEU A 116 3.90 3.50 -3.22
N ALA A 117 2.90 3.73 -4.07
CA ALA A 117 2.40 5.08 -4.41
C ALA A 117 1.83 5.86 -3.21
N ASN A 118 1.46 5.16 -2.14
CA ASN A 118 1.02 5.74 -0.86
C ASN A 118 2.20 5.97 0.13
N ASP A 119 3.45 5.92 -0.34
CA ASP A 119 4.67 6.03 0.45
C ASP A 119 4.93 4.90 1.46
N GLN A 120 4.08 3.87 1.49
CA GLN A 120 4.28 2.66 2.26
C GLN A 120 5.21 1.67 1.52
N PHE A 121 5.45 0.50 2.10
CA PHE A 121 6.29 -0.53 1.48
C PHE A 121 5.53 -1.83 1.30
N ALA A 122 5.95 -2.60 0.30
CA ALA A 122 5.53 -3.98 0.09
C ALA A 122 6.70 -4.88 -0.25
N LYS A 123 6.55 -6.18 0.05
CA LYS A 123 7.56 -7.18 -0.24
C LYS A 123 7.61 -7.48 -1.74
N CYS A 124 8.82 -7.52 -2.28
CA CYS A 124 9.08 -8.02 -3.62
C CYS A 124 8.97 -9.55 -3.65
N TRP A 125 8.72 -10.09 -4.84
CA TRP A 125 8.56 -11.53 -5.03
C TRP A 125 9.89 -12.19 -5.30
N ARG A 126 10.26 -13.17 -4.48
CA ARG A 126 11.38 -14.06 -4.82
C ARG A 126 10.92 -15.13 -5.80
N VAL A 127 11.23 -14.94 -7.08
CA VAL A 127 10.91 -15.85 -8.18
C VAL A 127 12.13 -16.75 -8.42
N GLY A 128 11.93 -18.06 -8.26
CA GLY A 128 12.90 -19.06 -8.74
C GLY A 128 12.55 -19.46 -10.16
N ARG A 129 13.56 -19.78 -10.99
CA ARG A 129 13.37 -20.16 -12.41
C ARG A 129 12.38 -21.32 -12.62
N GLN A 130 12.23 -22.23 -11.65
CA GLN A 130 11.37 -23.41 -11.75
C GLN A 130 9.94 -23.23 -11.19
N ARG A 131 9.61 -22.11 -10.52
CA ARG A 131 8.24 -21.94 -10.02
C ARG A 131 7.31 -21.60 -11.18
N SER A 132 6.43 -22.55 -11.51
CA SER A 132 5.33 -22.28 -12.41
C SER A 132 4.44 -21.18 -11.83
N GLU A 133 3.88 -20.32 -12.69
CA GLU A 133 2.89 -19.32 -12.28
C GLU A 133 1.73 -19.96 -11.50
N ALA A 134 1.40 -21.24 -11.74
CA ALA A 134 0.36 -21.95 -10.98
C ALA A 134 0.68 -22.09 -9.48
N SER A 135 1.96 -22.26 -9.12
CA SER A 135 2.39 -22.37 -7.71
C SER A 135 2.21 -21.07 -6.93
N ILE A 136 2.19 -19.93 -7.65
CA ILE A 136 2.01 -18.59 -7.08
C ILE A 136 0.58 -18.39 -6.58
N TYR A 137 -0.41 -18.95 -7.27
CA TYR A 137 -1.82 -18.77 -6.96
C TYR A 137 -2.40 -19.87 -6.06
N SER A 138 -1.73 -21.02 -5.97
CA SER A 138 -2.23 -22.19 -5.25
C SER A 138 -1.62 -22.31 -3.84
N VAL A 139 -1.94 -21.37 -2.96
CA VAL A 139 -1.75 -21.57 -1.52
C VAL A 139 -3.02 -22.23 -0.98
N GLU A 140 -2.93 -23.52 -0.69
CA GLU A 140 -4.03 -24.30 -0.12
C GLU A 140 -4.55 -23.62 1.16
N GLY A 141 -5.87 -23.36 1.21
CA GLY A 141 -6.49 -22.66 2.33
C GLY A 141 -6.20 -21.16 2.41
N SER A 142 -5.65 -20.53 1.37
CA SER A 142 -5.62 -19.07 1.28
C SER A 142 -7.02 -18.48 1.33
N ASN A 143 -7.18 -17.38 2.07
CA ASN A 143 -8.44 -16.70 2.28
C ASN A 143 -8.35 -15.19 1.96
N GLY A 144 -7.29 -14.79 1.27
CA GLY A 144 -7.07 -13.41 0.88
C GLY A 144 -5.70 -13.17 0.24
N TYR A 145 -5.34 -11.89 0.17
CA TYR A 145 -4.12 -11.38 -0.42
C TYR A 145 -3.35 -10.51 0.58
N GLU A 146 -2.05 -10.66 0.61
CA GLU A 146 -1.13 -9.78 1.33
C GLU A 146 -0.51 -8.79 0.34
N CYS A 147 -0.85 -7.51 0.52
CA CYS A 147 -0.40 -6.39 -0.29
C CYS A 147 0.30 -5.39 0.63
N GLY A 148 1.63 -5.48 0.75
CA GLY A 148 2.32 -4.70 1.77
C GLY A 148 1.99 -5.22 3.17
N TYR A 149 1.64 -4.34 4.10
CA TYR A 149 1.23 -4.76 5.45
C TYR A 149 -0.23 -5.19 5.52
N GLU A 150 -0.97 -4.92 4.45
CA GLU A 150 -2.41 -5.10 4.44
C GLU A 150 -2.78 -6.49 3.98
N PHE A 151 -3.71 -7.11 4.72
CA PHE A 151 -4.34 -8.36 4.32
C PHE A 151 -5.76 -8.08 3.83
N ILE A 152 -6.02 -8.45 2.58
CA ILE A 152 -7.29 -8.21 1.90
C ILE A 152 -8.04 -9.54 1.77
N PRO A 153 -9.17 -9.72 2.48
CA PRO A 153 -9.89 -10.99 2.46
C PRO A 153 -10.59 -11.23 1.12
N ASP A 154 -10.82 -12.50 0.78
CA ASP A 154 -11.46 -12.91 -0.47
C ASP A 154 -12.88 -12.36 -0.65
N SER A 155 -13.59 -12.14 0.46
CA SER A 155 -14.90 -11.49 0.44
C SER A 155 -14.82 -10.06 -0.12
N THR A 156 -13.80 -9.29 0.28
CA THR A 156 -13.55 -7.93 -0.24
C THR A 156 -13.19 -7.97 -1.71
N ILE A 157 -12.31 -8.89 -2.12
CA ILE A 157 -11.91 -9.03 -3.53
C ILE A 157 -13.11 -9.42 -4.42
N THR A 158 -13.91 -10.38 -3.96
CA THR A 158 -15.12 -10.83 -4.65
C THR A 158 -16.12 -9.69 -4.81
N GLU A 159 -16.34 -8.92 -3.76
CA GLU A 159 -17.23 -7.77 -3.80
C GLU A 159 -16.72 -6.69 -4.75
N SER A 160 -15.43 -6.36 -4.71
CA SER A 160 -14.81 -5.40 -5.64
C SER A 160 -14.90 -5.87 -7.09
N ALA A 161 -14.70 -7.15 -7.37
CA ALA A 161 -14.86 -7.71 -8.72
C ALA A 161 -16.32 -7.68 -9.20
N ARG A 162 -17.29 -7.93 -8.32
CA ARG A 162 -18.72 -7.81 -8.61
C ARG A 162 -19.08 -6.35 -8.96
N ILE A 163 -18.59 -5.39 -8.17
CA ILE A 163 -18.79 -3.95 -8.43
C ILE A 163 -18.14 -3.58 -9.77
N ALA A 164 -16.88 -3.93 -9.99
CA ALA A 164 -16.16 -3.61 -11.23
C ALA A 164 -16.92 -4.09 -12.47
N ARG A 165 -17.40 -5.35 -12.46
CA ARG A 165 -18.24 -5.91 -13.53
C ARG A 165 -19.50 -5.11 -13.80
N LYS A 166 -20.21 -4.69 -12.75
CA LYS A 166 -21.43 -3.89 -12.86
C LYS A 166 -21.17 -2.54 -13.56
N TYR A 167 -19.97 -1.99 -13.40
CA TYR A 167 -19.60 -0.68 -13.91
C TYR A 167 -18.81 -0.70 -15.23
N SER A 168 -18.37 -1.87 -15.71
CA SER A 168 -17.61 -2.05 -16.97
C SER A 168 -18.29 -1.53 -18.24
N VAL A 169 -19.63 -1.45 -18.25
CA VAL A 169 -20.43 -1.04 -19.43
C VAL A 169 -20.71 0.47 -19.50
N LYS A 170 -20.26 1.24 -18.50
CA LYS A 170 -20.55 2.67 -18.39
C LYS A 170 -19.29 3.49 -18.63
N ASN A 171 -19.44 4.73 -19.09
CA ASN A 171 -18.33 5.67 -19.33
C ASN A 171 -17.82 6.29 -18.01
N TYR A 172 -17.46 5.44 -17.05
CA TYR A 172 -16.84 5.83 -15.79
C TYR A 172 -15.31 5.73 -15.89
N ILE A 173 -14.63 6.34 -14.91
CA ILE A 173 -13.16 6.30 -14.85
C ILE A 173 -12.66 4.88 -14.61
N TYR A 174 -13.39 4.13 -13.78
CA TYR A 174 -13.14 2.72 -13.52
C TYR A 174 -14.29 1.82 -13.98
N PRO A 175 -14.01 0.57 -14.34
CA PRO A 175 -12.67 0.00 -14.46
C PRO A 175 -11.88 0.62 -15.64
N SER A 176 -10.61 0.95 -15.41
CA SER A 176 -9.74 1.60 -16.40
C SER A 176 -8.86 0.56 -17.07
N GLN A 177 -8.41 0.81 -18.31
CA GLN A 177 -7.40 -0.03 -18.95
C GLN A 177 -6.18 -0.18 -18.03
N TYR A 178 -5.69 -1.40 -17.83
CA TYR A 178 -4.44 -1.65 -17.13
C TYR A 178 -3.29 -1.03 -17.95
N ARG A 179 -2.37 -0.36 -17.26
CA ARG A 179 -1.13 0.15 -17.83
C ARG A 179 -0.03 -0.14 -16.83
N GLY A 180 0.91 -1.01 -17.18
CA GLY A 180 1.98 -1.40 -16.28
C GLY A 180 2.83 -2.54 -16.83
N ASN A 181 3.70 -3.06 -15.99
CA ASN A 181 4.74 -4.03 -16.34
C ASN A 181 4.28 -5.51 -16.27
N LEU A 182 3.10 -5.82 -15.71
CA LEU A 182 2.72 -7.21 -15.43
C LEU A 182 1.95 -7.90 -16.56
N TYR A 183 1.28 -7.13 -17.42
CA TYR A 183 0.44 -7.65 -18.50
C TYR A 183 0.60 -6.78 -19.75
N SER A 184 0.41 -7.38 -20.93
CA SER A 184 0.42 -6.62 -22.17
C SER A 184 -0.82 -5.72 -22.27
N ASP A 185 -0.65 -4.53 -22.83
CA ASP A 185 -1.77 -3.62 -23.11
C ASP A 185 -2.79 -4.26 -24.07
N ASP A 186 -2.33 -5.16 -24.96
CA ASP A 186 -3.14 -5.85 -25.96
C ASP A 186 -4.10 -6.89 -25.37
N ASP A 187 -3.84 -7.38 -24.14
CA ASP A 187 -4.66 -8.40 -23.49
C ASP A 187 -6.02 -7.83 -23.00
N GLY A 188 -6.20 -6.51 -23.04
CA GLY A 188 -7.47 -5.87 -22.69
C GLY A 188 -7.79 -5.90 -21.19
N TYR A 189 -6.80 -6.17 -20.33
CA TYR A 189 -7.00 -6.16 -18.88
C TYR A 189 -7.40 -4.77 -18.38
N LYS A 190 -8.22 -4.76 -17.34
CA LYS A 190 -8.64 -3.54 -16.65
C LYS A 190 -8.33 -3.62 -15.17
N ILE A 191 -8.17 -2.47 -14.53
CA ILE A 191 -8.01 -2.36 -13.07
C ILE A 191 -9.19 -1.68 -12.41
N TRP A 192 -9.44 -2.07 -11.17
CA TRP A 192 -10.43 -1.47 -10.30
C TRP A 192 -9.86 -1.31 -8.88
N PRO A 193 -9.93 -0.12 -8.27
CA PRO A 193 -9.36 0.13 -6.95
C PRO A 193 -10.18 -0.57 -5.85
N ILE A 194 -9.51 -1.21 -4.89
CA ILE A 194 -10.17 -2.10 -3.90
C ILE A 194 -11.05 -1.33 -2.90
N TYR A 195 -10.53 -0.24 -2.34
CA TYR A 195 -11.21 0.47 -1.24
C TYR A 195 -12.19 1.55 -1.67
N TYR A 196 -12.40 1.70 -2.98
CA TYR A 196 -13.25 2.76 -3.51
C TYR A 196 -14.60 2.21 -3.96
N LYS A 197 -15.41 1.85 -2.96
CA LYS A 197 -16.75 1.28 -3.17
C LYS A 197 -17.74 2.29 -3.77
N THR A 198 -17.48 3.59 -3.60
CA THR A 198 -18.43 4.68 -3.90
C THR A 198 -17.99 5.62 -5.03
N LEU A 199 -16.93 5.31 -5.77
CA LEU A 199 -16.46 6.15 -6.88
C LEU A 199 -17.37 6.05 -8.13
N ILE A 200 -18.61 6.52 -8.02
CA ILE A 200 -19.31 7.18 -9.12
C ILE A 200 -18.81 8.64 -9.18
N LEU A 201 -17.49 8.87 -9.06
CA LEU A 201 -16.96 10.22 -9.12
C LEU A 201 -16.79 10.64 -10.57
N SER A 202 -17.49 11.73 -10.91
CA SER A 202 -17.26 12.53 -12.09
C SER A 202 -15.76 12.85 -12.25
N ARG A 203 -15.26 12.78 -13.50
CA ARG A 203 -13.88 13.07 -13.96
C ARG A 203 -13.21 14.30 -13.33
N ARG A 204 -13.99 15.25 -12.78
CA ARG A 204 -13.52 16.50 -12.18
C ARG A 204 -12.96 16.37 -10.75
N LEU A 205 -13.23 15.29 -10.02
CA LEU A 205 -12.79 15.12 -8.62
C LEU A 205 -11.54 14.23 -8.46
N PHE A 206 -10.98 13.75 -9.58
CA PHE A 206 -9.97 12.69 -9.62
C PHE A 206 -8.54 13.14 -9.25
N ASN A 207 -8.37 14.31 -8.66
CA ASN A 207 -7.07 14.76 -8.13
C ASN A 207 -6.79 14.21 -6.72
N GLN A 208 -7.68 13.39 -6.16
CA GLN A 208 -7.36 12.60 -4.98
C GLN A 208 -6.43 11.46 -5.40
N ARG A 209 -5.35 11.25 -4.64
CA ARG A 209 -4.47 10.10 -4.82
C ARG A 209 -5.36 8.87 -4.93
N THR A 210 -5.32 8.21 -6.07
CA THR A 210 -5.96 6.92 -6.22
C THR A 210 -5.20 5.97 -5.31
N GLY A 211 -5.91 5.25 -4.43
CA GLY A 211 -5.30 4.27 -3.55
C GLY A 211 -4.40 3.30 -4.30
N SER A 212 -3.41 2.75 -3.61
CA SER A 212 -2.34 1.96 -4.20
C SER A 212 -2.75 0.54 -4.57
N LEU A 213 -3.90 0.04 -4.12
CA LEU A 213 -4.29 -1.37 -4.25
C LEU A 213 -5.47 -1.56 -5.22
N TYR A 214 -5.29 -2.46 -6.17
CA TYR A 214 -6.22 -2.70 -7.27
C TYR A 214 -6.47 -4.19 -7.48
N ILE A 215 -7.67 -4.54 -7.91
CA ILE A 215 -7.90 -5.81 -8.61
C ILE A 215 -7.64 -5.61 -10.11
N VAL A 216 -7.13 -6.65 -10.75
CA VAL A 216 -7.02 -6.77 -12.20
C VAL A 216 -8.11 -7.71 -12.68
N ILE A 217 -8.88 -7.29 -13.67
CA ILE A 217 -9.93 -8.10 -14.29
C ILE A 217 -9.68 -8.22 -15.79
N ASN A 218 -10.01 -9.36 -16.37
CA ASN A 218 -9.97 -9.55 -17.82
C ASN A 218 -11.16 -8.87 -18.52
N VAL A 219 -11.23 -9.00 -19.85
CA VAL A 219 -12.32 -8.44 -20.67
C VAL A 219 -13.71 -8.98 -20.31
N SER A 220 -13.82 -10.20 -19.78
CA SER A 220 -15.08 -10.77 -19.28
C SER A 220 -15.40 -10.36 -17.84
N GLY A 221 -14.52 -9.58 -17.21
CA GLY A 221 -14.66 -9.09 -15.85
C GLY A 221 -14.37 -10.12 -14.77
N GLN A 222 -13.76 -11.25 -15.12
CA GLN A 222 -13.25 -12.21 -14.15
C GLN A 222 -11.97 -11.67 -13.50
N LEU A 223 -11.81 -11.94 -12.20
CA LEU A 223 -10.60 -11.60 -11.46
C LEU A 223 -9.40 -12.34 -12.06
N LYS A 224 -8.35 -11.60 -12.38
CA LYS A 224 -7.06 -12.13 -12.81
C LYS A 224 -6.04 -12.09 -11.68
N ASP A 225 -5.92 -10.96 -10.99
CA ASP A 225 -4.94 -10.77 -9.92
C ASP A 225 -5.32 -9.60 -8.99
N VAL A 226 -4.54 -9.43 -7.92
CA VAL A 226 -4.55 -8.27 -7.03
C VAL A 226 -3.16 -7.66 -7.08
N VAL A 227 -3.08 -6.34 -7.35
CA VAL A 227 -1.81 -5.65 -7.57
C VAL A 227 -1.71 -4.39 -6.72
N ALA A 228 -0.48 -4.03 -6.36
CA ALA A 228 -0.16 -2.77 -5.70
C ALA A 228 0.65 -1.87 -6.63
N MET A 229 0.27 -0.60 -6.74
CA MET A 229 0.96 0.40 -7.54
C MET A 229 2.20 0.90 -6.78
N THR A 230 3.36 0.80 -7.43
CA THR A 230 4.62 1.29 -6.91
C THR A 230 4.73 2.81 -7.05
N PHE A 231 5.68 3.42 -6.36
CA PHE A 231 5.94 4.87 -6.46
C PHE A 231 6.20 5.33 -7.91
N ASP A 232 6.85 4.48 -8.71
CA ASP A 232 7.17 4.74 -10.12
C ASP A 232 6.00 4.42 -11.08
N ARG A 233 4.79 4.19 -10.55
CA ARG A 233 3.55 3.87 -11.29
C ARG A 233 3.57 2.53 -12.03
N ASN A 234 4.52 1.66 -11.70
CA ASN A 234 4.47 0.25 -12.05
C ASN A 234 3.59 -0.51 -11.04
N HIS A 235 3.48 -1.83 -11.21
CA HIS A 235 2.67 -2.67 -10.34
C HIS A 235 3.45 -3.92 -9.89
N ILE A 236 3.27 -4.29 -8.62
CA ILE A 236 3.67 -5.58 -8.08
C ILE A 236 2.43 -6.46 -7.84
N ARG A 237 2.59 -7.77 -7.98
CA ARG A 237 1.55 -8.74 -7.60
C ARG A 237 1.44 -8.83 -6.09
N CYS A 238 0.24 -8.94 -5.55
CA CYS A 238 0.02 -9.27 -4.15
C CYS A 238 0.05 -10.78 -3.93
N ARG A 239 0.50 -11.22 -2.75
CA ARG A 239 0.68 -12.64 -2.46
C ARG A 239 -0.60 -13.26 -1.92
N ARG A 240 -1.04 -14.39 -2.46
CA ARG A 240 -2.08 -15.21 -1.81
C ARG A 240 -1.58 -15.61 -0.43
N ALA A 241 -2.37 -15.28 0.59
CA ALA A 241 -2.01 -15.56 1.97
C ALA A 241 -3.17 -16.19 2.71
N ARG A 242 -2.84 -17.00 3.71
CA ARG A 242 -3.79 -17.46 4.72
C ARG A 242 -3.56 -16.63 5.98
N LYS A 243 -4.53 -15.80 6.33
CA LYS A 243 -4.56 -15.17 7.65
C LYS A 243 -5.55 -15.96 8.49
N ALA A 244 -5.07 -16.58 9.56
CA ALA A 244 -5.97 -17.20 10.52
C ALA A 244 -7.00 -16.14 10.93
N SER A 245 -8.29 -16.47 10.81
CA SER A 245 -9.28 -15.66 11.49
C SER A 245 -8.89 -15.67 12.97
N PRO A 246 -8.89 -14.51 13.65
CA PRO A 246 -8.73 -14.50 15.10
C PRO A 246 -9.65 -15.59 15.66
N ALA A 247 -9.11 -16.45 16.52
CA ALA A 247 -9.97 -17.40 17.22
C ALA A 247 -11.07 -16.55 17.86
N PRO A 248 -12.36 -16.85 17.60
CA PRO A 248 -13.44 -16.07 18.21
C PRO A 248 -13.18 -16.08 19.71
N ASP A 249 -13.02 -14.90 20.30
CA ASP A 249 -12.83 -14.82 21.74
C ASP A 249 -14.05 -15.49 22.38
N ALA A 250 -13.86 -16.29 23.44
CA ALA A 250 -14.96 -17.07 24.01
C ALA A 250 -16.15 -16.18 24.46
N ASP A 251 -15.87 -14.91 24.76
CA ASP A 251 -16.86 -13.88 25.08
C ASP A 251 -17.51 -13.23 23.84
N GLU A 252 -16.87 -13.35 22.67
CA GLU A 252 -17.29 -12.78 21.39
C GLU A 252 -18.34 -13.66 20.67
N ILE A 253 -18.52 -14.92 21.10
CA ILE A 253 -19.56 -15.83 20.58
C ILE A 253 -20.98 -15.30 20.86
N SER A 254 -21.14 -14.54 21.95
CA SER A 254 -22.40 -13.87 22.27
C SER A 254 -22.63 -12.59 21.45
N GLN A 255 -21.56 -12.00 20.88
CA GLN A 255 -21.61 -10.78 20.06
C GLN A 255 -21.62 -11.07 18.54
N THR A 256 -21.23 -12.27 18.10
CA THR A 256 -21.08 -12.63 16.68
C THR A 256 -22.39 -12.74 15.89
N LEU A 257 -23.54 -12.68 16.56
CA LEU A 257 -24.85 -12.52 15.90
C LEU A 257 -25.24 -11.05 15.68
N ALA A 258 -24.63 -10.11 16.40
CA ALA A 258 -24.83 -8.69 16.20
C ALA A 258 -23.85 -8.19 15.13
N LYS A 259 -24.39 -7.64 14.05
CA LYS A 259 -23.60 -7.03 12.97
C LYS A 259 -22.68 -5.96 13.58
N PRO A 260 -21.38 -5.90 13.23
CA PRO A 260 -20.47 -4.90 13.76
C PRO A 260 -21.06 -3.50 13.63
N ILE A 261 -21.11 -2.74 14.71
CA ILE A 261 -21.68 -1.39 14.73
C ILE A 261 -20.51 -0.42 14.59
N ILE A 262 -20.56 0.45 13.59
CA ILE A 262 -19.59 1.53 13.42
C ILE A 262 -20.16 2.79 14.09
N PRO A 263 -19.47 3.35 15.09
CA PRO A 263 -19.86 4.62 15.67
C PRO A 263 -19.41 5.79 14.78
N GLY A 264 -20.19 6.88 14.79
CA GLY A 264 -19.85 8.09 14.04
C GLY A 264 -20.91 9.19 14.16
N TYR A 265 -20.93 10.07 13.17
CA TYR A 265 -21.88 11.19 13.11
C TYR A 265 -22.59 11.21 11.74
N THR A 266 -23.92 11.36 11.77
CA THR A 266 -24.76 11.51 10.60
C THR A 266 -25.13 12.98 10.42
N CYS A 267 -24.66 13.59 9.33
CA CYS A 267 -25.04 14.92 8.91
C CYS A 267 -25.95 14.80 7.68
N GLN A 268 -27.25 15.05 7.85
CA GLN A 268 -28.27 14.79 6.83
C GLN A 268 -28.28 13.32 6.39
N GLU A 269 -27.73 13.02 5.22
CA GLU A 269 -27.69 11.67 4.62
C GLU A 269 -26.26 11.11 4.55
N VAL A 270 -25.28 11.82 5.13
CA VAL A 270 -23.87 11.42 5.10
C VAL A 270 -23.41 11.05 6.50
N PHE A 271 -22.88 9.84 6.60
CA PHE A 271 -22.27 9.31 7.81
C PHE A 271 -20.75 9.48 7.77
N TYR A 272 -20.20 9.95 8.88
CA TYR A 272 -18.78 10.12 9.14
C TYR A 272 -18.38 9.20 10.29
N ASP A 273 -17.70 8.09 9.98
CA ASP A 273 -17.20 7.19 11.01
C ASP A 273 -16.05 7.80 11.82
N TYR A 274 -15.83 7.29 13.03
CA TYR A 274 -14.77 7.79 13.91
C TYR A 274 -13.36 7.64 13.34
N ASP A 275 -13.06 6.58 12.60
CA ASP A 275 -11.71 6.35 12.04
C ASP A 275 -11.36 7.45 11.03
N TYR A 276 -12.30 7.82 10.17
CA TYR A 276 -12.18 8.96 9.26
C TYR A 276 -11.94 10.27 10.03
N LEU A 277 -12.75 10.54 11.06
CA LEU A 277 -12.64 11.77 11.84
C LEU A 277 -11.33 11.85 12.63
N PHE A 278 -10.82 10.73 13.13
CA PHE A 278 -9.54 10.63 13.83
C PHE A 278 -8.38 10.97 12.89
N GLY A 279 -8.40 10.45 11.66
CA GLY A 279 -7.42 10.81 10.65
C GLY A 279 -7.42 12.31 10.29
N ILE A 280 -8.53 13.02 10.47
CA ILE A 280 -8.60 14.48 10.30
C ILE A 280 -8.10 15.22 11.55
N SER A 281 -8.39 14.72 12.76
CA SER A 281 -7.94 15.36 14.01
C SER A 281 -6.41 15.37 14.12
N GLU A 282 -5.73 14.28 13.81
CA GLU A 282 -4.25 14.21 13.82
C GLU A 282 -3.62 15.26 12.89
N LYS A 283 -4.26 15.54 11.76
CA LYS A 283 -3.78 16.56 10.82
C LYS A 283 -4.03 17.96 11.33
N ALA A 284 -5.16 18.18 11.99
CA ALA A 284 -5.44 19.46 12.62
C ALA A 284 -4.36 19.84 13.63
N VAL A 285 -3.81 18.86 14.38
CA VAL A 285 -2.67 19.06 15.28
C VAL A 285 -1.45 19.57 14.51
N THR A 286 -1.08 18.91 13.42
CA THR A 286 0.07 19.34 12.60
C THR A 286 -0.13 20.70 11.96
N GLN A 287 -1.36 21.01 11.52
CA GLN A 287 -1.72 22.26 10.86
C GLN A 287 -1.69 23.44 11.84
N ALA A 288 -2.19 23.26 13.06
CA ALA A 288 -2.19 24.30 14.09
C ALA A 288 -0.78 24.88 14.35
N ASN A 289 0.27 24.08 14.15
CA ASN A 289 1.66 24.51 14.32
C ASN A 289 2.23 25.29 13.11
N THR A 290 1.51 25.39 11.99
CA THR A 290 2.04 25.89 10.70
C THR A 290 1.44 27.21 10.21
N ASN A 291 0.88 28.04 11.10
CA ASN A 291 0.20 29.30 10.73
C ASN A 291 -0.87 29.14 9.63
N SER A 292 -1.52 27.96 9.56
CA SER A 292 -2.64 27.75 8.64
C SER A 292 -3.92 28.42 9.13
N ARG A 293 -4.86 28.70 8.21
CA ARG A 293 -6.20 29.23 8.54
C ARG A 293 -7.07 28.28 9.38
N PHE A 294 -6.66 27.01 9.48
CA PHE A 294 -7.33 25.98 10.26
C PHE A 294 -6.34 25.29 11.19
N PRO A 295 -6.80 24.74 12.32
CA PRO A 295 -8.17 24.81 12.85
C PRO A 295 -8.63 26.25 13.19
N ARG A 296 -9.94 26.53 13.07
CA ARG A 296 -10.51 27.84 13.43
C ARG A 296 -11.10 27.79 14.84
N TYR A 297 -10.68 28.69 15.72
CA TYR A 297 -11.30 28.84 17.04
C TYR A 297 -12.79 29.21 16.92
N TYR A 298 -13.63 28.58 17.72
CA TYR A 298 -15.07 28.80 17.76
C TYR A 298 -15.58 28.78 19.19
N ASN A 299 -16.42 29.76 19.53
CA ASN A 299 -17.09 29.85 20.82
C ASN A 299 -18.53 30.30 20.58
N GLY A 300 -19.47 29.36 20.63
CA GLY A 300 -20.88 29.60 20.32
C GLY A 300 -21.68 28.30 20.17
N ALA A 301 -22.99 28.45 20.00
CA ALA A 301 -23.89 27.33 19.75
C ALA A 301 -23.54 26.59 18.45
N PRO A 302 -23.62 25.26 18.38
CA PRO A 302 -24.31 24.36 19.31
C PRO A 302 -23.42 23.89 20.48
N PHE A 303 -22.18 24.35 20.57
CA PHE A 303 -21.21 23.84 21.53
C PHE A 303 -21.24 24.64 22.84
N TYR A 304 -21.27 23.92 23.95
CA TYR A 304 -21.26 24.51 25.30
C TYR A 304 -19.83 24.84 25.79
N LYS A 305 -18.80 24.46 25.03
CA LYS A 305 -17.39 24.75 25.28
C LYS A 305 -16.78 25.29 24.00
N ALA A 306 -15.81 26.19 24.16
CA ALA A 306 -15.00 26.63 23.04
C ALA A 306 -14.30 25.42 22.39
N CYS A 307 -14.25 25.43 21.07
CA CYS A 307 -13.75 24.33 20.26
C CYS A 307 -12.97 24.84 19.04
N TYR A 308 -12.37 23.91 18.32
CA TYR A 308 -11.73 24.13 17.03
C TYR A 308 -12.60 23.55 15.93
N LEU A 309 -12.88 24.32 14.88
CA LEU A 309 -13.58 23.85 13.68
C LEU A 309 -12.59 23.56 12.56
N VAL A 310 -12.64 22.34 12.04
CA VAL A 310 -11.84 21.87 10.92
C VAL A 310 -12.78 21.52 9.78
N PRO A 311 -12.68 22.15 8.59
CA PRO A 311 -13.59 21.86 7.49
C PRO A 311 -13.41 20.43 7.02
N LEU A 312 -14.49 19.67 6.98
CA LEU A 312 -14.55 18.38 6.31
C LEU A 312 -14.69 18.62 4.81
N LYS A 313 -13.98 17.82 4.01
CA LYS A 313 -14.05 17.94 2.55
C LYS A 313 -15.46 17.58 2.12
N ASN A 314 -16.21 18.56 1.63
CA ASN A 314 -17.62 18.39 1.32
C ASN A 314 -17.77 17.45 0.11
N ILE A 315 -18.26 16.23 0.33
CA ILE A 315 -18.51 15.26 -0.74
C ILE A 315 -19.86 15.54 -1.43
N ILE A 316 -20.75 16.25 -0.72
CA ILE A 316 -22.13 16.46 -1.15
C ILE A 316 -22.20 17.63 -2.11
N LYS A 317 -22.53 17.35 -3.37
CA LYS A 317 -23.15 18.36 -4.24
C LYS A 317 -24.59 18.52 -3.77
N SER A 318 -24.92 19.66 -3.19
CA SER A 318 -26.27 20.00 -2.73
C SER A 318 -27.29 19.78 -3.87
N LEU A 319 -28.09 18.71 -3.78
CA LEU A 319 -29.21 18.41 -4.67
C LEU A 319 -30.56 18.83 -4.06
N GLY A 320 -30.57 19.52 -2.91
CA GLY A 320 -31.78 19.90 -2.17
C GLY A 320 -31.94 21.40 -1.90
N VAL A 321 -33.17 21.76 -1.49
CA VAL A 321 -33.69 23.13 -1.27
C VAL A 321 -32.96 23.89 -0.14
N HIS A 322 -32.27 23.18 0.75
CA HIS A 322 -31.40 23.79 1.77
C HIS A 322 -29.93 23.52 1.45
N ARG A 323 -29.21 24.57 1.04
CA ARG A 323 -27.77 24.49 0.76
C ARG A 323 -27.00 24.40 2.08
N VAL A 324 -26.39 23.25 2.36
CA VAL A 324 -25.35 23.13 3.39
C VAL A 324 -24.09 23.76 2.82
N ASP A 325 -23.62 24.82 3.46
CA ASP A 325 -22.45 25.55 2.98
C ASP A 325 -21.18 24.75 3.24
N LYS A 326 -21.03 24.28 4.49
CA LYS A 326 -19.83 23.59 4.97
C LYS A 326 -20.19 22.59 6.05
N ILE A 327 -19.37 21.54 6.15
CA ILE A 327 -19.41 20.58 7.26
C ILE A 327 -18.06 20.71 7.98
N PHE A 328 -18.09 20.71 9.29
CA PHE A 328 -16.93 20.89 10.16
C PHE A 328 -16.83 19.74 11.15
N LEU A 329 -15.61 19.26 11.38
CA LEU A 329 -15.25 18.49 12.55
C LEU A 329 -14.97 19.48 13.68
N ALA A 330 -15.70 19.34 14.79
CA ALA A 330 -15.47 20.09 16.01
C ALA A 330 -14.51 19.31 16.92
N LEU A 331 -13.41 19.95 17.31
CA LEU A 331 -12.39 19.38 18.17
C LEU A 331 -12.32 20.15 19.50
N THR A 332 -11.99 19.45 20.58
CA THR A 332 -11.62 20.09 21.85
C THR A 332 -10.35 20.93 21.70
N MET A 333 -10.01 21.73 22.71
CA MET A 333 -8.73 22.45 22.76
C MET A 333 -7.51 21.51 22.80
N SER A 334 -7.71 20.24 23.18
CA SER A 334 -6.73 19.15 23.14
C SER A 334 -6.79 18.32 21.85
N PHE A 335 -7.54 18.76 20.83
CA PHE A 335 -7.71 18.10 19.53
C PHE A 335 -8.47 16.75 19.57
N ASP A 336 -9.18 16.45 20.66
CA ASP A 336 -10.08 15.30 20.73
C ASP A 336 -11.36 15.56 19.92
N ILE A 337 -11.93 14.52 19.32
CA ILE A 337 -13.18 14.63 18.55
C ILE A 337 -14.32 14.98 19.50
N MET A 338 -14.87 16.19 19.35
CA MET A 338 -16.02 16.66 20.12
C MET A 338 -17.32 16.32 19.41
N ASP A 339 -17.45 16.69 18.13
CA ASP A 339 -18.68 16.55 17.35
C ASP A 339 -18.41 16.73 15.83
N VAL A 340 -19.44 16.57 15.00
CA VAL A 340 -19.48 17.08 13.63
C VAL A 340 -20.62 18.09 13.53
N ALA A 341 -20.43 19.19 12.80
CA ALA A 341 -21.47 20.19 12.62
C ALA A 341 -21.58 20.70 11.19
N MET A 342 -22.79 21.07 10.80
CA MET A 342 -23.11 21.68 9.52
C MET A 342 -23.26 23.19 9.68
N GLN A 343 -22.81 23.94 8.69
CA GLN A 343 -23.12 25.35 8.54
C GLN A 343 -24.25 25.52 7.52
N ILE A 344 -25.34 26.14 7.96
CA ILE A 344 -26.53 26.46 7.18
C ILE A 344 -26.72 27.98 7.26
N GLY A 345 -26.22 28.70 6.25
CA GLY A 345 -26.12 30.16 6.31
C GLY A 345 -25.14 30.60 7.39
N GLU A 346 -25.61 31.42 8.33
CA GLU A 346 -24.78 31.90 9.46
C GLU A 346 -24.83 30.98 10.69
N HIS A 347 -25.72 29.99 10.69
CA HIS A 347 -25.91 29.10 11.83
C HIS A 347 -25.06 27.84 11.70
N ILE A 348 -24.51 27.40 12.83
CA ILE A 348 -23.87 26.09 12.98
C ILE A 348 -24.83 25.18 13.73
N VAL A 349 -25.04 23.97 13.20
CA VAL A 349 -25.95 22.96 13.73
C VAL A 349 -25.17 21.66 13.92
N ALA A 350 -25.27 21.05 15.10
CA ALA A 350 -24.60 19.78 15.38
C ALA A 350 -25.24 18.64 14.55
N CYS A 351 -24.43 17.66 14.17
CA CYS A 351 -24.89 16.45 13.52
C CYS A 351 -25.30 15.41 14.57
N ASP A 352 -26.09 14.43 14.15
CA ASP A 352 -26.54 13.39 15.07
C ASP A 352 -25.45 12.35 15.27
N ARG A 353 -25.12 12.00 16.51
CA ARG A 353 -24.28 10.84 16.79
C ARG A 353 -25.08 9.58 16.46
N ASP A 354 -24.49 8.70 15.66
CA ASP A 354 -25.17 7.52 15.12
C ASP A 354 -24.33 6.25 15.24
N LEU A 355 -25.00 5.10 15.21
CA LEU A 355 -24.45 3.76 15.33
C LEU A 355 -24.94 2.94 14.14
N ILE A 356 -24.10 2.80 13.11
CA ILE A 356 -24.51 2.13 11.86
C ILE A 356 -24.03 0.68 11.82
N PRO A 357 -24.92 -0.30 11.57
CA PRO A 357 -24.50 -1.68 11.33
C PRO A 357 -23.69 -1.78 10.02
N LEU A 358 -22.48 -2.32 10.09
CA LEU A 358 -21.54 -2.55 8.98
C LEU A 358 -22.16 -3.35 7.81
N SER A 359 -23.29 -4.03 8.05
CA SER A 359 -23.98 -4.90 7.10
C SER A 359 -24.89 -4.22 6.06
N SER A 360 -25.14 -2.91 6.14
CA SER A 360 -26.06 -2.29 5.17
C SER A 360 -25.34 -2.04 3.85
N GLN A 361 -25.54 -2.96 2.89
CA GLN A 361 -25.05 -2.93 1.51
C GLN A 361 -25.41 -1.67 0.68
N HIS A 362 -25.89 -0.57 1.28
CA HIS A 362 -26.52 0.52 0.53
C HIS A 362 -26.27 1.95 1.01
N ARG A 363 -25.37 2.22 1.95
CA ARG A 363 -25.03 3.63 2.27
C ARG A 363 -23.59 3.91 1.89
N ASN A 364 -23.39 5.07 1.27
CA ASN A 364 -22.10 5.57 0.81
C ASN A 364 -21.17 5.81 2.01
N ILE A 365 -20.68 4.74 2.63
CA ILE A 365 -19.63 4.82 3.63
C ILE A 365 -18.37 5.13 2.82
N PHE A 366 -17.98 6.39 2.83
CA PHE A 366 -16.74 6.86 2.26
C PHE A 366 -15.61 6.42 3.19
N VAL A 367 -15.19 5.16 3.09
CA VAL A 367 -13.96 4.72 3.72
C VAL A 367 -12.82 5.38 2.96
N TYR A 368 -12.35 6.52 3.44
CA TYR A 368 -11.07 7.05 3.00
C TYR A 368 -9.99 6.16 3.62
N SER A 369 -9.15 5.56 2.77
CA SER A 369 -7.87 5.05 3.26
C SER A 369 -7.06 6.24 3.81
N SER A 370 -6.45 6.05 4.98
CA SER A 370 -5.59 7.05 5.64
C SER A 370 -4.48 7.60 4.74
N ASP A 371 -4.13 6.85 3.69
CA ASP A 371 -3.14 7.16 2.65
C ASP A 371 -3.44 8.35 1.74
N ASP A 372 -4.71 8.75 1.62
CA ASP A 372 -5.13 9.81 0.68
C ASP A 372 -4.80 11.23 1.16
N ILE A 373 -4.15 11.34 2.31
CA ILE A 373 -4.06 12.59 3.06
C ILE A 373 -2.62 12.86 3.54
N SER A 374 -1.64 12.84 2.64
CA SER A 374 -0.38 13.54 2.89
C SER A 374 -0.47 14.99 2.42
N PRO A 375 0.27 15.93 3.03
CA PRO A 375 0.35 17.30 2.54
C PRO A 375 0.85 17.30 1.09
N THR A 376 0.12 18.00 0.22
CA THR A 376 0.50 18.28 -1.15
C THR A 376 1.87 18.97 -1.11
N ARG A 377 2.95 18.26 -1.50
CA ARG A 377 4.13 18.97 -1.98
C ARG A 377 3.68 19.70 -3.24
N SER A 378 3.66 21.03 -3.17
CA SER A 378 3.49 21.88 -4.35
C SER A 378 4.41 21.34 -5.45
N PRO A 379 3.93 21.14 -6.69
CA PRO A 379 4.83 20.86 -7.79
C PRO A 379 5.88 21.97 -7.80
N GLN A 380 7.15 21.61 -7.59
CA GLN A 380 8.22 22.57 -7.76
C GLN A 380 8.11 23.08 -9.19
N LEU A 381 7.77 24.37 -9.34
CA LEU A 381 7.83 25.03 -10.63
C LEU A 381 9.24 24.75 -11.20
N PRO A 382 9.37 24.42 -12.49
CA PRO A 382 10.67 24.32 -13.12
C PRO A 382 11.42 25.62 -12.83
N ARG A 383 12.58 25.52 -12.17
CA ARG A 383 13.49 26.66 -12.03
C ARG A 383 13.80 27.14 -13.45
N LEU A 384 13.20 28.27 -13.83
CA LEU A 384 13.61 29.03 -15.02
C LEU A 384 15.10 29.27 -14.87
N ARG A 385 15.90 28.59 -15.70
CA ARG A 385 17.32 28.88 -15.84
C ARG A 385 17.41 30.34 -16.30
N ALA A 386 17.93 31.20 -15.42
CA ALA A 386 18.34 32.54 -15.81
C ALA A 386 19.34 32.40 -16.96
N ARG A 387 18.89 32.78 -18.16
CA ARG A 387 19.74 32.95 -19.33
C ARG A 387 20.62 34.15 -18.99
N LYS A 388 21.92 33.93 -18.76
CA LYS A 388 22.89 35.02 -18.71
C LYS A 388 22.88 35.66 -20.11
N GLU A 389 22.26 36.83 -20.20
CA GLU A 389 22.50 37.75 -21.31
C GLU A 389 23.93 38.28 -21.15
N ASN A 390 24.77 37.97 -22.12
CA ASN A 390 25.99 38.73 -22.35
C ASN A 390 25.57 40.06 -22.97
N ILE A 391 25.84 41.14 -22.22
CA ILE A 391 25.80 42.54 -22.67
C ILE A 391 27.26 42.93 -22.95
N PRO A 392 27.52 43.71 -24.02
CA PRO A 392 28.62 43.50 -24.97
C PRO A 392 30.05 43.72 -24.45
#